data_AF-A0A831KBH8-F1
#
_entry.id   AF-A0A831KBH8-F1
#
_cell.length_a   1.000
_cell.length_b   1.000
_cell.length_c   1.000
_cell.angle_alpha   90.00
_cell.angle_beta   90.00
_cell.angle_gamma   90.00
#
_symmetry.space_group_name_H-M   'P 1'
#
loop_
_entity.id
_entity.type
_entity.pdbx_description
1 polymer ?
#
loop_
_entity_poly.entity_id
_entity_poly.type
_entity_poly.pdbx_seq_one_letter_code
_entity_poly.pdbx_strand_id
1 'polypeptide(L)'
;MILEKITSKYINYITVRNYDKSKKYIGQDCIVKYLLNKKRLYKDDGEIIYKNFIEVKYNKDAKEEVDILKEKILNDIQNEKKFLIDNSLYNLLPNKGKISLKTQISQSLKVIREYLFDSNLILIGDIDYSFLGKNFVNIYKKQEDFDFYKYKAVILDPYGDEIFNDKDLEKYELFILGGIVDVGLNWQYATQYLFRNIDLPHKRIELYGSIKNVPDRINILIKILLDSIYLNIPLEKSIITNSPKKFIRYI
;
A
#
# COMPACT_ATOMS: atom_id res chain seq x y z
N MET A 1 -0.20 -8.33 -11.83
CA MET A 1 -0.29 -7.72 -10.49
C MET A 1 -1.01 -8.68 -9.53
N ILE A 2 -0.96 -8.49 -8.21
CA ILE A 2 -1.38 -9.54 -7.26
C ILE A 2 -2.86 -9.88 -7.33
N LEU A 3 -3.77 -8.89 -7.43
CA LEU A 3 -5.19 -9.22 -7.59
C LEU A 3 -5.46 -9.94 -8.91
N GLU A 4 -4.71 -9.64 -9.97
CA GLU A 4 -4.82 -10.39 -11.24
C GLU A 4 -4.35 -11.84 -11.06
N LYS A 5 -3.23 -12.07 -10.37
CA LYS A 5 -2.70 -13.41 -10.08
C LYS A 5 -3.66 -14.23 -9.19
N ILE A 6 -4.32 -13.59 -8.23
CA ILE A 6 -5.34 -14.24 -7.41
C ILE A 6 -6.58 -14.55 -8.26
N THR A 7 -7.04 -13.56 -9.02
CA THR A 7 -8.24 -13.69 -9.86
C THR A 7 -8.05 -14.74 -10.96
N SER A 8 -6.82 -14.94 -11.46
CA SER A 8 -6.50 -15.95 -12.48
C SER A 8 -6.71 -17.39 -12.01
N LYS A 9 -6.89 -17.63 -10.70
CA LYS A 9 -7.29 -18.94 -10.17
C LYS A 9 -8.75 -19.28 -10.48
N TYR A 10 -9.57 -18.28 -10.79
CA TYR A 10 -11.02 -18.42 -10.95
C TYR A 10 -11.48 -18.07 -12.37
N ILE A 11 -10.76 -17.19 -13.07
CA ILE A 11 -11.10 -16.79 -14.44
C ILE A 11 -9.83 -16.41 -15.21
N ASN A 12 -9.79 -16.72 -16.51
CA ASN A 12 -8.62 -16.40 -17.35
C ASN A 12 -8.75 -15.07 -18.10
N TYR A 13 -9.97 -14.54 -18.24
CA TYR A 13 -10.21 -13.26 -18.89
C TYR A 13 -11.42 -12.53 -18.31
N ILE A 14 -11.43 -11.22 -18.44
CA ILE A 14 -12.57 -10.36 -18.12
C ILE A 14 -12.81 -9.40 -19.28
N THR A 15 -14.06 -9.05 -19.49
CA THR A 15 -14.48 -8.06 -20.48
C THR A 15 -15.00 -6.82 -19.79
N VAL A 16 -14.65 -5.65 -20.31
CA VAL A 16 -15.03 -4.35 -19.74
C VAL A 16 -15.61 -3.43 -20.80
N ARG A 17 -16.62 -2.64 -20.42
CA ARG A 17 -17.24 -1.63 -21.30
C ARG A 17 -16.47 -0.31 -21.36
N ASN A 18 -15.59 -0.07 -20.41
CA ASN A 18 -14.72 1.10 -20.33
C ASN A 18 -13.45 0.73 -19.56
N TYR A 19 -12.39 1.51 -19.68
CA TYR A 19 -11.16 1.34 -18.91
C TYR A 19 -10.34 2.63 -18.94
N ASP A 20 -9.44 2.77 -17.99
CA ASP A 20 -8.51 3.91 -17.93
C ASP A 20 -7.21 3.54 -18.65
N LYS A 21 -7.01 4.11 -19.84
CA LYS A 21 -5.83 3.88 -20.68
C LYS A 21 -4.53 4.34 -20.04
N SER A 22 -4.58 5.22 -19.03
CA SER A 22 -3.39 5.70 -18.33
C SER A 22 -2.83 4.68 -17.31
N LYS A 23 -3.59 3.63 -16.99
CA LYS A 23 -3.17 2.62 -16.01
C LYS A 23 -2.17 1.66 -16.61
N LYS A 24 -1.00 1.55 -15.98
CA LYS A 24 0.02 0.55 -16.31
C LYS A 24 -0.49 -0.89 -16.14
N TYR A 25 -1.29 -1.14 -15.09
CA TYR A 25 -1.85 -2.45 -14.75
C TYR A 25 -3.38 -2.40 -14.86
N ILE A 26 -3.88 -2.51 -16.10
CA ILE A 26 -5.32 -2.34 -16.39
C ILE A 26 -6.16 -3.43 -15.70
N GLY A 27 -5.70 -4.69 -15.70
CA GLY A 27 -6.39 -5.79 -15.03
C GLY A 27 -6.56 -5.54 -13.53
N GLN A 28 -5.47 -5.13 -12.86
CA GLN A 28 -5.49 -4.74 -11.44
C GLN A 28 -6.54 -3.66 -11.16
N ASP A 29 -6.51 -2.55 -11.90
CA ASP A 29 -7.45 -1.44 -11.71
C ASP A 29 -8.92 -1.88 -11.91
N CYS A 30 -9.17 -2.73 -12.92
CA CYS A 30 -10.51 -3.26 -13.17
C CYS A 30 -11.01 -4.14 -12.02
N ILE A 31 -10.16 -5.03 -11.49
CA ILE A 31 -10.51 -5.92 -10.37
C ILE A 31 -10.74 -5.10 -9.09
N VAL A 32 -9.87 -4.13 -8.77
CA VAL A 32 -10.07 -3.21 -7.64
C VAL A 32 -11.44 -2.52 -7.75
N LYS A 33 -11.77 -1.94 -8.90
CA LYS A 33 -13.05 -1.26 -9.10
C LYS A 33 -14.24 -2.23 -9.01
N TYR A 34 -14.08 -3.46 -9.46
CA TYR A 34 -15.09 -4.51 -9.30
C TYR A 34 -15.34 -4.87 -7.84
N LEU A 35 -14.28 -5.12 -7.08
CA LEU A 35 -14.38 -5.40 -5.64
C LEU A 35 -15.02 -4.24 -4.86
N LEU A 36 -14.74 -3.00 -5.27
CA LEU A 36 -15.35 -1.79 -4.70
C LEU A 36 -16.79 -1.51 -5.16
N ASN A 37 -17.40 -2.37 -5.97
CA ASN A 37 -18.71 -2.13 -6.60
C ASN A 37 -18.77 -0.85 -7.46
N LYS A 38 -17.61 -0.37 -7.94
CA LYS A 38 -17.49 0.81 -8.82
C LYS A 38 -17.50 0.44 -10.30
N LYS A 39 -17.43 -0.86 -10.62
CA LYS A 39 -17.41 -1.39 -11.98
C LYS A 39 -17.99 -2.79 -12.03
N ARG A 40 -18.65 -3.12 -13.13
CA ARG A 40 -19.07 -4.49 -13.47
C ARG A 40 -18.06 -5.11 -14.43
N LEU A 41 -17.90 -6.42 -14.35
CA LEU A 41 -17.07 -7.22 -15.24
C LEU A 41 -17.97 -8.15 -16.03
N TYR A 42 -17.58 -8.45 -17.27
CA TYR A 42 -18.37 -9.23 -18.22
C TYR A 42 -17.53 -10.36 -18.80
N LYS A 43 -18.16 -11.35 -19.43
CA LYS A 43 -17.50 -12.50 -20.06
C LYS A 43 -17.78 -12.63 -21.56
N ASP A 44 -18.52 -11.67 -22.13
CA ASP A 44 -18.69 -11.52 -23.57
C ASP A 44 -17.34 -11.43 -24.28
N ASP A 45 -17.28 -11.81 -25.56
CA ASP A 45 -16.07 -11.63 -26.34
C ASP A 45 -15.79 -10.15 -26.66
N GLY A 46 -14.55 -9.85 -27.07
CA GLY A 46 -14.12 -8.48 -27.36
C GLY A 46 -12.64 -8.38 -27.74
N GLU A 47 -12.21 -7.16 -28.04
CA GLU A 47 -10.82 -6.86 -28.39
C GLU A 47 -9.92 -6.99 -27.16
N ILE A 48 -8.85 -7.78 -27.23
CA ILE A 48 -7.87 -7.88 -26.13
C ILE A 48 -7.08 -6.56 -26.06
N ILE A 49 -7.23 -5.84 -24.94
CA ILE A 49 -6.57 -4.55 -24.71
C ILE A 49 -5.40 -4.65 -23.73
N TYR A 50 -5.32 -5.74 -22.98
CA TYR A 50 -4.30 -5.97 -21.96
C TYR A 50 -4.18 -7.46 -21.67
N LYS A 51 -2.94 -7.93 -21.47
CA LYS A 51 -2.65 -9.32 -21.13
C LYS A 51 -1.53 -9.40 -20.10
N ASN A 52 -1.81 -10.08 -19.00
CA ASN A 52 -0.85 -10.40 -17.94
C ASN A 52 -1.20 -11.77 -17.35
N PHE A 53 -1.58 -11.85 -16.06
CA PHE A 53 -2.13 -13.07 -15.44
C PHE A 53 -3.54 -13.41 -15.95
N ILE A 54 -4.29 -12.39 -16.37
CA ILE A 54 -5.56 -12.53 -17.06
C ILE A 54 -5.55 -11.67 -18.33
N GLU A 55 -6.43 -11.99 -19.27
CA GLU A 55 -6.74 -11.10 -20.40
C GLU A 55 -7.84 -10.11 -20.02
N VAL A 56 -7.66 -8.84 -20.37
CA VAL A 56 -8.73 -7.85 -20.31
C VAL A 56 -9.15 -7.54 -21.73
N LYS A 57 -10.43 -7.78 -22.01
CA LYS A 57 -11.08 -7.50 -23.28
C LYS A 57 -11.93 -6.25 -23.19
N TYR A 58 -12.04 -5.51 -24.29
CA TYR A 58 -12.92 -4.37 -24.43
C TYR A 58 -14.09 -4.73 -25.35
N ASN A 59 -15.29 -4.53 -24.83
CA ASN A 59 -16.53 -4.57 -25.59
C ASN A 59 -17.53 -3.63 -24.91
N LYS A 60 -17.84 -2.51 -25.58
CA LYS A 60 -18.76 -1.47 -25.07
C LYS A 60 -20.18 -2.01 -24.85
N ASP A 61 -20.56 -3.06 -25.59
CA ASP A 61 -21.89 -3.63 -25.65
C ASP A 61 -22.02 -4.93 -24.84
N ALA A 62 -20.96 -5.37 -24.13
CA ALA A 62 -20.93 -6.60 -23.33
C ALA A 62 -22.08 -6.67 -22.32
N LYS A 63 -22.85 -7.75 -22.22
CA LYS A 63 -24.04 -7.83 -21.35
C LYS A 63 -23.94 -8.93 -20.29
N GLU A 64 -23.15 -9.96 -20.53
CA GLU A 64 -23.11 -11.14 -19.69
C GLU A 64 -22.12 -10.91 -18.53
N GLU A 65 -22.65 -10.58 -17.36
CA GLU A 65 -21.82 -10.32 -16.17
C GLU A 65 -21.06 -11.56 -15.73
N VAL A 66 -19.85 -11.33 -15.22
CA VAL A 66 -19.02 -12.36 -14.63
C VAL A 66 -19.50 -12.66 -13.21
N ASP A 67 -19.74 -13.93 -12.95
CA ASP A 67 -20.01 -14.45 -11.62
C ASP A 67 -18.71 -14.92 -10.94
N ILE A 68 -17.88 -13.97 -10.51
CA ILE A 68 -16.75 -14.27 -9.62
C ILE A 68 -17.17 -13.95 -8.19
N LEU A 69 -17.09 -14.94 -7.32
CA LEU A 69 -17.28 -14.77 -5.89
C LEU A 69 -16.20 -13.83 -5.33
N LYS A 70 -16.57 -12.57 -5.08
CA LYS A 70 -15.67 -11.54 -4.51
C LYS A 70 -15.03 -12.00 -3.21
N GLU A 71 -15.78 -12.71 -2.38
CA GLU A 71 -15.30 -13.26 -1.11
C GLU A 71 -14.08 -14.17 -1.29
N LYS A 72 -14.02 -14.97 -2.36
CA LYS A 72 -12.85 -15.82 -2.63
C LYS A 72 -11.59 -14.97 -2.89
N ILE A 73 -11.71 -13.94 -3.74
CA ILE A 73 -10.60 -13.00 -4.00
C ILE A 73 -10.20 -12.26 -2.70
N LEU A 74 -11.20 -11.82 -1.92
CA LEU A 74 -10.98 -11.09 -0.67
C LEU A 74 -10.37 -11.96 0.43
N ASN A 75 -10.63 -13.26 0.44
CA ASN A 75 -9.98 -14.19 1.36
C ASN A 75 -8.54 -14.48 0.95
N ASP A 76 -8.29 -14.69 -0.35
CA ASP A 76 -6.95 -14.94 -0.86
C ASP A 76 -5.99 -13.76 -0.63
N ILE A 77 -6.46 -12.51 -0.82
CA ILE A 77 -5.65 -11.30 -0.63
C ILE A 77 -5.35 -11.01 0.87
N GLN A 78 -6.05 -11.65 1.80
CA GLN A 78 -5.78 -11.47 3.23
C GLN A 78 -4.40 -11.99 3.65
N ASN A 79 -3.89 -13.00 2.95
CA ASN A 79 -2.57 -13.61 3.21
C ASN A 79 -1.40 -12.78 2.68
N GLU A 80 -1.68 -11.74 1.90
CA GLU A 80 -0.66 -10.85 1.36
C GLU A 80 -0.20 -9.81 2.39
N LYS A 81 0.99 -9.24 2.17
CA LYS A 81 1.64 -8.28 3.07
C LYS A 81 0.71 -7.13 3.46
N LYS A 82 0.87 -6.65 4.68
CA LYS A 82 0.06 -5.59 5.30
C LYS A 82 0.92 -4.37 5.60
N PHE A 83 0.30 -3.19 5.50
CA PHE A 83 0.93 -1.92 5.78
C PHE A 83 0.07 -1.17 6.80
N LEU A 84 0.67 -0.82 7.93
CA LEU A 84 -0.02 -0.12 9.01
C LEU A 84 0.53 1.29 9.12
N ILE A 85 -0.36 2.28 9.17
CA ILE A 85 0.00 3.67 9.47
C ILE A 85 -0.63 4.02 10.83
N ASP A 86 0.21 4.24 11.83
CA ASP A 86 -0.23 4.63 13.16
C ASP A 86 -0.24 6.16 13.30
N ASN A 87 -1.44 6.72 13.45
CA ASN A 87 -1.68 8.14 13.51
C ASN A 87 -2.10 8.59 14.91
N SER A 88 -1.78 7.83 15.96
CA SER A 88 -2.11 8.17 17.35
C SER A 88 -1.56 9.52 17.80
N LEU A 89 -0.48 10.01 17.19
CA LEU A 89 0.09 11.34 17.45
C LEU A 89 -0.54 12.48 16.61
N TYR A 90 -1.60 12.21 15.84
CA TYR A 90 -2.20 13.18 14.91
C TYR A 90 -2.55 14.53 15.54
N ASN A 91 -3.04 14.52 16.78
CA ASN A 91 -3.45 15.74 17.46
C ASN A 91 -2.29 16.68 17.80
N LEU A 92 -1.06 16.18 17.79
CA LEU A 92 0.17 16.93 18.05
C LEU A 92 0.67 17.65 16.78
N LEU A 93 0.16 17.28 15.61
CA LEU A 93 0.52 17.93 14.35
C LEU A 93 -0.12 19.33 14.25
N PRO A 94 0.60 20.33 13.70
CA PRO A 94 0.00 21.58 13.30
C PRO A 94 -0.98 21.36 12.14
N ASN A 95 -1.91 22.29 11.90
CA ASN A 95 -2.94 22.17 10.85
C ASN A 95 -2.36 21.83 9.46
N LYS A 96 -1.24 22.46 9.07
CA LYS A 96 -0.55 22.12 7.81
C LYS A 96 -0.07 20.66 7.78
N GLY A 97 0.45 20.16 8.91
CA GLY A 97 0.85 18.76 9.09
C GLY A 97 -0.33 17.81 9.00
N LYS A 98 -1.46 18.15 9.65
CA LYS A 98 -2.70 17.36 9.58
C LYS A 98 -3.24 17.21 8.15
N ILE A 99 -3.23 18.29 7.35
CA ILE A 99 -3.65 18.27 5.94
C ILE A 99 -2.67 17.43 5.10
N SER A 100 -1.37 17.60 5.33
CA SER A 100 -0.33 16.80 4.66
C SER A 100 -0.51 15.31 4.95
N LEU A 101 -0.72 14.93 6.22
CA LEU A 101 -0.92 13.53 6.60
C LEU A 101 -2.17 12.93 5.93
N LYS A 102 -3.31 13.61 5.96
CA LYS A 102 -4.53 13.14 5.25
C LYS A 102 -4.28 12.92 3.75
N THR A 103 -3.47 13.80 3.13
CA THR A 103 -3.07 13.64 1.73
C THR A 103 -2.20 12.41 1.53
N GLN A 104 -1.19 12.19 2.39
CA GLN A 104 -0.32 11.02 2.33
C GLN A 104 -1.08 9.71 2.57
N ILE A 105 -2.04 9.67 3.49
CA ILE A 105 -2.90 8.48 3.73
C ILE A 105 -3.75 8.19 2.49
N SER A 106 -4.37 9.22 1.89
CA SER A 106 -5.15 9.06 0.66
C SER A 106 -4.29 8.55 -0.51
N GLN A 107 -3.05 9.04 -0.61
CA GLN A 107 -2.08 8.57 -1.60
C GLN A 107 -1.60 7.14 -1.32
N SER A 108 -1.43 6.79 -0.05
CA SER A 108 -1.05 5.43 0.36
C SER A 108 -2.10 4.41 -0.07
N LEU A 109 -3.39 4.72 0.07
CA LEU A 109 -4.45 3.86 -0.43
C LEU A 109 -4.41 3.69 -1.96
N LYS A 110 -4.10 4.77 -2.70
CA LYS A 110 -3.92 4.68 -4.17
C LYS A 110 -2.74 3.78 -4.53
N VAL A 111 -1.62 3.95 -3.84
CA VAL A 111 -0.42 3.13 -4.00
C VAL A 111 -0.71 1.67 -3.69
N ILE A 112 -1.38 1.37 -2.58
CA ILE A 112 -1.78 0.00 -2.22
C ILE A 112 -2.61 -0.65 -3.33
N ARG A 113 -3.58 0.06 -3.91
CA ARG A 113 -4.44 -0.45 -4.99
C ARG A 113 -3.68 -0.76 -6.29
N GLU A 114 -2.51 -0.17 -6.50
CA GLU A 114 -1.66 -0.54 -7.64
C GLU A 114 -1.13 -1.97 -7.52
N TYR A 115 -1.10 -2.56 -6.32
CA TYR A 115 -0.53 -3.89 -6.05
C TYR A 115 -1.53 -4.87 -5.46
N LEU A 116 -2.21 -4.44 -4.40
CA LEU A 116 -3.04 -5.22 -3.51
C LEU A 116 -4.48 -4.65 -3.48
N PHE A 117 -5.14 -4.73 -2.33
CA PHE A 117 -6.47 -4.19 -2.10
C PHE A 117 -6.52 -3.34 -0.82
N ASP A 118 -7.62 -2.62 -0.60
CA ASP A 118 -7.82 -1.71 0.54
C ASP A 118 -7.57 -2.39 1.89
N SER A 119 -7.94 -3.66 2.04
CA SER A 119 -7.78 -4.44 3.28
C SER A 119 -6.33 -4.80 3.62
N ASN A 120 -5.38 -4.46 2.75
CA ASN A 120 -3.95 -4.55 3.02
C ASN A 120 -3.39 -3.26 3.65
N LEU A 121 -4.18 -2.18 3.70
CA LEU A 121 -3.88 -0.98 4.47
C LEU A 121 -4.63 -1.02 5.81
N ILE A 122 -3.90 -0.77 6.89
CA ILE A 122 -4.40 -0.67 8.25
C ILE A 122 -4.10 0.72 8.76
N LEU A 123 -5.09 1.36 9.38
CA LEU A 123 -4.94 2.69 9.97
C LEU A 123 -5.26 2.61 11.45
N ILE A 124 -4.38 3.15 12.28
CA ILE A 124 -4.62 3.35 13.71
C ILE A 124 -4.70 4.84 14.00
N GLY A 125 -5.59 5.23 14.92
CA GLY A 125 -5.69 6.56 15.48
C GLY A 125 -7.09 7.15 15.42
N ASP A 126 -7.41 8.02 16.37
CA ASP A 126 -8.71 8.69 16.46
C ASP A 126 -8.77 9.90 15.50
N ILE A 127 -8.93 9.59 14.21
CA ILE A 127 -9.06 10.56 13.11
C ILE A 127 -10.36 10.28 12.36
N ASP A 128 -11.04 11.34 11.91
CA ASP A 128 -12.07 11.18 10.88
C ASP A 128 -11.44 10.79 9.53
N TYR A 129 -11.58 9.52 9.18
CA TYR A 129 -11.15 8.92 7.92
C TYR A 129 -12.18 9.01 6.79
N SER A 130 -13.28 9.75 6.96
CA SER A 130 -14.31 9.95 5.94
C SER A 130 -13.77 10.46 4.60
N PHE A 131 -12.63 11.18 4.60
CA PHE A 131 -11.94 11.65 3.40
C PHE A 131 -11.48 10.53 2.46
N LEU A 132 -11.39 9.29 2.94
CA LEU A 132 -11.12 8.13 2.09
C LEU A 132 -12.36 7.71 1.28
N GLY A 133 -13.57 8.00 1.77
CA GLY A 133 -14.84 7.53 1.19
C GLY A 133 -15.15 6.07 1.54
N LYS A 134 -16.14 5.48 0.86
CA LYS A 134 -16.54 4.07 1.07
C LYS A 134 -15.47 3.12 0.50
N ASN A 135 -14.64 2.59 1.37
CA ASN A 135 -13.50 1.71 1.09
C ASN A 135 -13.43 0.59 2.13
N PHE A 136 -12.59 -0.43 1.87
CA PHE A 136 -12.42 -1.59 2.76
C PHE A 136 -11.11 -1.52 3.56
N VAL A 137 -10.74 -0.32 4.00
CA VAL A 137 -9.54 -0.11 4.83
C VAL A 137 -9.86 -0.54 6.26
N ASN A 138 -8.95 -1.27 6.90
CA ASN A 138 -9.11 -1.66 8.30
C ASN A 138 -8.71 -0.49 9.20
N ILE A 139 -9.62 -0.02 10.05
CA ILE A 139 -9.42 1.17 10.89
C ILE A 139 -9.64 0.79 12.34
N TYR A 140 -8.66 1.12 13.18
CA TYR A 140 -8.69 0.95 14.62
C TYR A 140 -8.52 2.31 15.30
N LYS A 141 -9.23 2.55 16.40
CA LYS A 141 -9.13 3.84 17.10
C LYS A 141 -7.85 3.91 17.93
N LYS A 142 -7.47 2.80 18.56
CA LYS A 142 -6.30 2.71 19.44
C LYS A 142 -5.41 1.53 19.05
N GLN A 143 -4.15 1.60 19.46
CA GLN A 143 -3.19 0.50 19.32
C GLN A 143 -3.66 -0.78 20.03
N GLU A 144 -4.28 -0.63 21.20
CA GLU A 144 -4.82 -1.75 22.01
C GLU A 144 -5.88 -2.59 21.28
N ASP A 145 -6.56 -2.00 20.29
CA ASP A 145 -7.58 -2.70 19.49
C ASP A 145 -6.96 -3.58 18.39
N PHE A 146 -5.64 -3.51 18.19
CA PHE A 146 -4.92 -4.22 17.13
C PHE A 146 -3.86 -5.18 17.72
N ASP A 147 -4.00 -6.45 17.38
CA ASP A 147 -3.00 -7.46 17.76
C ASP A 147 -1.81 -7.45 16.78
N PHE A 148 -0.75 -6.77 17.17
CA PHE A 148 0.51 -6.71 16.43
C PHE A 148 1.22 -8.07 16.34
N TYR A 149 1.11 -8.90 17.38
CA TYR A 149 1.85 -10.16 17.51
C TYR A 149 1.24 -11.31 16.71
N LYS A 150 0.04 -11.12 16.17
CA LYS A 150 -0.54 -12.00 15.14
C LYS A 150 0.33 -12.09 13.87
N TYR A 151 1.17 -11.11 13.60
CA TYR A 151 1.97 -11.01 12.39
C TYR A 151 3.47 -11.08 12.69
N LYS A 152 4.26 -11.53 11.73
CA LYS A 152 5.69 -11.19 11.71
C LYS A 152 5.85 -9.71 11.35
N ALA A 153 5.87 -8.84 12.35
CA ALA A 153 5.82 -7.40 12.17
C ALA A 153 7.19 -6.71 12.32
N VAL A 154 7.35 -5.56 11.66
CA VAL A 154 8.50 -4.68 11.78
C VAL A 154 8.06 -3.22 11.82
N ILE A 155 8.70 -2.44 12.68
CA ILE A 155 8.52 -0.99 12.76
C ILE A 155 9.58 -0.32 11.90
N LEU A 156 9.14 0.47 10.92
CA LEU A 156 10.01 1.28 10.10
C LEU A 156 10.26 2.60 10.80
N ASP A 157 11.44 2.69 11.39
CA ASP A 157 11.85 3.76 12.28
C ASP A 157 13.17 4.35 11.77
N PRO A 158 13.22 5.64 11.38
CA PRO A 158 14.46 6.28 10.95
C PRO A 158 15.61 6.20 11.97
N TYR A 159 15.29 6.02 13.25
CA TYR A 159 16.23 5.90 14.36
C TYR A 159 16.35 4.48 14.91
N GLY A 160 15.81 3.47 14.22
CA GLY A 160 15.95 2.06 14.62
C GLY A 160 17.41 1.58 14.57
N ASP A 161 17.76 0.67 15.47
CA ASP A 161 19.15 0.19 15.63
C ASP A 161 19.62 -0.70 14.48
N GLU A 162 18.70 -1.38 13.81
CA GLU A 162 18.99 -2.28 12.70
C GLU A 162 18.69 -1.66 11.33
N ILE A 163 19.49 -2.02 10.32
CA ILE A 163 19.23 -1.62 8.92
C ILE A 163 18.22 -2.58 8.29
N PHE A 164 17.18 -2.02 7.69
CA PHE A 164 16.19 -2.72 6.90
C PHE A 164 16.74 -3.01 5.49
N ASN A 165 16.72 -4.28 5.06
CA ASN A 165 17.27 -4.71 3.77
C ASN A 165 16.33 -5.68 3.01
N ASP A 166 16.74 -6.11 1.81
CA ASP A 166 15.92 -6.98 0.96
C ASP A 166 15.50 -8.30 1.64
N LYS A 167 16.32 -8.88 2.52
CA LYS A 167 15.96 -10.11 3.26
C LYS A 167 14.83 -9.88 4.26
N ASP A 168 14.72 -8.65 4.79
CA ASP A 168 13.64 -8.29 5.70
C ASP A 168 12.28 -8.21 4.98
N LEU A 169 12.25 -7.89 3.68
CA LEU A 169 11.02 -7.85 2.88
C LEU A 169 10.33 -9.22 2.81
N GLU A 170 11.12 -10.29 2.72
CA GLU A 170 10.61 -11.67 2.73
C GLU A 170 10.15 -12.07 4.13
N LYS A 171 10.94 -11.71 5.15
CA LYS A 171 10.75 -12.08 6.56
C LYS A 171 9.44 -11.55 7.16
N TYR A 172 9.12 -10.28 6.93
CA TYR A 172 8.03 -9.61 7.62
C TYR A 172 6.74 -9.59 6.79
N GLU A 173 5.61 -9.76 7.46
CA GLU A 173 4.25 -9.77 6.89
C GLU A 173 3.53 -8.45 7.11
N LEU A 174 3.93 -7.70 8.14
CA LEU A 174 3.36 -6.42 8.52
C LEU A 174 4.46 -5.35 8.63
N PHE A 175 4.32 -4.28 7.84
CA PHE A 175 5.21 -3.12 7.87
C PHE A 175 4.49 -1.95 8.55
N ILE A 176 5.05 -1.49 9.66
CA ILE A 176 4.44 -0.46 10.50
C ILE A 176 5.17 0.87 10.28
N LEU A 177 4.40 1.92 10.01
CA LEU A 177 4.89 3.28 9.81
C LEU A 177 4.18 4.25 10.77
N GLY A 178 4.91 5.25 11.26
CA GLY A 178 4.31 6.38 11.96
C GLY A 178 3.60 7.35 11.00
N GLY A 179 2.45 7.88 11.43
CA GLY A 179 1.76 9.02 10.81
C GLY A 179 2.49 10.35 11.02
N ILE A 180 3.59 10.33 11.77
CA ILE A 180 4.60 11.37 11.87
C ILE A 180 5.91 10.73 11.45
N VAL A 181 6.60 11.33 10.49
CA VAL A 181 7.88 10.81 10.01
C VAL A 181 9.00 11.69 10.56
N ASP A 182 10.00 11.06 11.17
CA ASP A 182 11.02 11.73 12.00
C ASP A 182 12.12 12.46 11.18
N VAL A 183 11.81 12.87 9.95
CA VAL A 183 12.74 13.52 9.02
C VAL A 183 12.35 14.99 8.87
N GLY A 184 13.22 15.91 9.31
CA GLY A 184 12.96 17.36 9.22
C GLY A 184 12.55 18.03 10.55
N LEU A 185 13.37 17.83 11.58
CA LEU A 185 13.68 18.74 12.69
C LEU A 185 12.68 19.07 13.81
N ASN A 186 11.39 18.68 13.79
CA ASN A 186 10.52 19.05 14.93
C ASN A 186 10.18 17.95 15.94
N TRP A 187 10.22 16.67 15.56
CA TRP A 187 9.84 15.54 16.42
C TRP A 187 10.75 14.34 16.16
N GLN A 188 12.06 14.47 16.44
CA GLN A 188 12.94 13.30 16.37
C GLN A 188 12.46 12.22 17.34
N TYR A 189 12.60 10.95 16.98
CA TYR A 189 12.18 9.80 17.80
C TYR A 189 10.67 9.70 18.07
N ALA A 190 9.80 10.32 17.25
CA ALA A 190 8.35 10.18 17.44
C ALA A 190 7.91 8.74 17.20
N THR A 191 8.54 8.03 16.26
CA THR A 191 8.28 6.61 16.01
C THR A 191 8.65 5.76 17.23
N GLN A 192 9.85 5.95 17.81
CA GLN A 192 10.23 5.28 19.06
C GLN A 192 9.25 5.59 20.19
N TYR A 193 8.87 6.85 20.36
CA TYR A 193 7.88 7.24 21.37
C TYR A 193 6.53 6.54 21.12
N LEU A 194 6.06 6.49 19.87
CA LEU A 194 4.78 5.90 19.48
C LEU A 194 4.72 4.40 19.76
N PHE A 195 5.85 3.70 19.66
CA PHE A 195 5.94 2.24 19.83
C PHE A 195 6.71 1.79 21.07
N ARG A 196 6.99 2.69 22.03
CA ARG A 196 7.79 2.40 23.24
C ARG A 196 7.29 1.25 24.13
N ASN A 197 6.02 0.87 23.99
CA ASN A 197 5.38 -0.21 24.75
C ASN A 197 5.13 -1.46 23.89
N ILE A 198 5.63 -1.50 22.66
CA ILE A 198 5.44 -2.58 21.70
C ILE A 198 6.81 -3.20 21.43
N ASP A 199 6.96 -4.47 21.78
CA ASP A 199 8.22 -5.20 21.62
C ASP A 199 8.30 -5.80 20.21
N LEU A 200 8.68 -4.96 19.25
CA LEU A 200 8.88 -5.33 17.85
C LEU A 200 10.21 -4.78 17.34
N PRO A 201 10.83 -5.40 16.32
CA PRO A 201 12.07 -4.89 15.75
C PRO A 201 11.87 -3.51 15.11
N HIS A 202 12.68 -2.55 15.54
CA HIS A 202 12.80 -1.23 14.94
C HIS A 202 13.91 -1.24 13.88
N LYS A 203 13.54 -1.02 12.61
CA LYS A 203 14.50 -1.00 11.51
C LYS A 203 14.45 0.31 10.72
N ARG A 204 15.62 0.86 10.42
CA ARG A 204 15.76 2.05 9.58
C ARG A 204 16.07 1.68 8.13
N ILE A 205 15.48 2.41 7.20
CA ILE A 205 15.80 2.32 5.77
C ILE A 205 16.90 3.36 5.48
N GLU A 206 17.95 2.95 4.78
CA GLU A 206 19.04 3.81 4.36
C GLU A 206 19.25 3.76 2.85
N LEU A 207 19.74 4.86 2.29
CA LEU A 207 20.29 4.89 0.94
C LEU A 207 21.71 5.46 1.02
N TYR A 208 22.70 4.68 0.56
CA TYR A 208 24.13 4.98 0.71
C TYR A 208 24.55 5.27 2.16
N GLY A 209 24.08 4.45 3.10
CA GLY A 209 24.41 4.56 4.52
C GLY A 209 23.77 5.75 5.23
N SER A 210 22.75 6.38 4.65
CA SER A 210 22.13 7.58 5.20
C SER A 210 20.61 7.55 5.10
N ILE A 211 19.94 7.81 6.23
CA ILE A 211 18.49 8.00 6.31
C ILE A 211 18.03 9.28 5.61
N LYS A 212 18.92 10.28 5.45
CA LYS A 212 18.58 11.58 4.82
C LYS A 212 18.36 11.45 3.31
N ASN A 213 18.85 10.36 2.71
CA ASN A 213 18.70 10.08 1.29
C ASN A 213 17.40 9.32 1.00
N VAL A 214 16.62 8.97 2.03
CA VAL A 214 15.38 8.21 1.90
C VAL A 214 14.19 9.18 2.00
N PRO A 215 13.18 9.05 1.12
CA PRO A 215 11.95 9.85 1.22
C PRO A 215 11.23 9.63 2.55
N ASP A 216 10.69 10.71 3.10
CA ASP A 216 9.97 10.75 4.37
C ASP A 216 8.44 10.62 4.21
N ARG A 217 7.94 10.60 2.97
CA ARG A 217 6.50 10.50 2.74
C ARG A 217 6.04 9.07 2.87
N ILE A 218 5.02 8.84 3.69
CA ILE A 218 4.46 7.51 4.00
C ILE A 218 4.05 6.77 2.72
N ASN A 219 3.37 7.45 1.80
CA ASN A 219 2.95 6.84 0.55
C ASN A 219 4.12 6.47 -0.37
N ILE A 220 5.25 7.18 -0.28
CA ILE A 220 6.47 6.86 -1.03
C ILE A 220 7.19 5.68 -0.38
N LEU A 221 7.29 5.65 0.95
CA LEU A 221 7.86 4.51 1.68
C LEU A 221 7.08 3.22 1.38
N ILE A 222 5.75 3.25 1.46
CA ILE A 222 4.91 2.10 1.08
C ILE A 222 5.16 1.70 -0.38
N LYS A 223 5.25 2.68 -1.29
CA LYS A 223 5.54 2.40 -2.71
C LYS A 223 6.89 1.70 -2.90
N ILE A 224 7.93 2.17 -2.20
CA ILE A 224 9.27 1.59 -2.23
C ILE A 224 9.21 0.11 -1.84
N LEU A 225 8.54 -0.19 -0.73
CA LEU A 225 8.38 -1.56 -0.23
C LEU A 225 7.59 -2.42 -1.22
N LEU A 226 6.47 -1.92 -1.74
CA LEU A 226 5.64 -2.66 -2.71
C LEU A 226 6.38 -2.97 -4.02
N ASP A 227 7.15 -2.00 -4.54
CA ASP A 227 7.99 -2.20 -5.72
C ASP A 227 9.01 -3.32 -5.48
N SER A 228 9.63 -3.33 -4.29
CA SER A 228 10.60 -4.35 -3.97
C SER A 228 9.99 -5.73 -3.73
N ILE A 229 8.86 -5.80 -3.01
CA ILE A 229 8.17 -7.06 -2.70
C ILE A 229 7.57 -7.69 -3.96
N TYR A 230 6.93 -6.90 -4.84
CA TYR A 230 6.07 -7.45 -5.89
C TYR A 230 6.60 -7.28 -7.31
N LEU A 231 7.60 -6.42 -7.53
CA LEU A 231 8.26 -6.26 -8.82
C LEU A 231 9.71 -6.77 -8.81
N ASN A 232 10.17 -7.35 -7.71
CA ASN A 232 11.56 -7.82 -7.52
C ASN A 232 12.60 -6.73 -7.82
N ILE A 233 12.30 -5.48 -7.45
CA ILE A 233 13.22 -4.35 -7.58
C ILE A 233 14.04 -4.27 -6.29
N PRO A 234 15.39 -4.31 -6.33
CA PRO A 234 16.20 -4.15 -5.11
C PRO A 234 15.80 -2.89 -4.33
N LEU A 235 15.75 -2.98 -2.99
CA LEU A 235 15.28 -1.89 -2.13
C LEU A 235 15.96 -0.56 -2.45
N GLU A 236 17.27 -0.57 -2.61
CA GLU A 236 18.05 0.62 -2.97
C GLU A 236 17.57 1.26 -4.28
N LYS A 237 17.40 0.44 -5.33
CA LYS A 237 16.92 0.90 -6.64
C LYS A 237 15.49 1.42 -6.58
N SER A 238 14.67 0.80 -5.73
CA SER A 238 13.30 1.22 -5.48
C SER A 238 13.25 2.59 -4.81
N ILE A 239 14.14 2.86 -3.83
CA ILE A 239 14.30 4.17 -3.21
C ILE A 239 14.67 5.20 -4.27
N ILE A 240 15.69 4.95 -5.10
CA ILE A 240 16.15 5.89 -6.14
C ILE A 240 15.02 6.22 -7.13
N THR A 241 14.29 5.20 -7.59
CA THR A 241 13.24 5.34 -8.61
C THR A 241 12.06 6.17 -8.10
N ASN A 242 11.69 6.00 -6.82
CA ASN A 242 10.54 6.66 -6.21
C ASN A 242 10.92 7.98 -5.50
N SER A 243 12.22 8.26 -5.36
CA SER A 243 12.69 9.50 -4.76
C SER A 243 12.44 10.70 -5.68
N PRO A 244 11.93 11.83 -5.13
CA PRO A 244 11.87 13.08 -5.88
C PRO A 244 13.25 13.44 -6.45
N LYS A 245 13.30 14.02 -7.67
CA LYS A 245 14.54 14.42 -8.35
C LYS A 245 15.54 15.23 -7.50
N LYS A 246 15.08 15.88 -6.43
CA LYS A 246 15.92 16.62 -5.47
C LYS A 246 16.89 15.72 -4.69
N PHE A 247 16.54 14.45 -4.44
CA PHE A 247 17.40 13.49 -3.73
C PHE A 247 18.51 12.91 -4.61
N ILE A 248 18.35 12.96 -5.94
CA ILE A 248 19.30 12.41 -6.92
C ILE A 248 20.52 13.34 -7.09
N ARG A 249 20.42 14.62 -6.73
CA ARG A 249 21.51 15.62 -6.92
C ARG A 249 22.68 15.51 -5.92
N TYR A 250 22.61 14.58 -4.97
CA TYR A 250 23.67 14.34 -3.96
C TYR A 250 24.34 12.96 -4.13
N ILE A 251 24.09 12.31 -5.26
CA ILE A 251 24.80 11.12 -5.76
C ILE A 251 25.74 11.59 -6.86
#